data_AF-A0A6C0GH38-F1
#
_entry.id   AF-A0A6C0GH38-F1
#
_cell.length_a   1.000
_cell.length_b   1.000
_cell.length_c   1.000
_cell.angle_alpha   90.00
_cell.angle_beta   90.00
_cell.angle_gamma   90.00
#
_symmetry.space_group_name_H-M   'P 1'
#
loop_
_entity.id
_entity.type
_entity.pdbx_description
1 polymer ?
#
loop_
_entity_poly.entity_id
_entity_poly.type
_entity_poly.pdbx_seq_one_letter_code
_entity_poly.pdbx_strand_id
1 'polypeptide(L)'
;MKNVLLTGILIVSLLTIIFGFKRSKSMVHTVDIGVVVTDLEKSLEFYTHILGMEQTGTWRSSREMSTKYDVNSGKAFDIIDLKLDCDGYILKYKLNKTEGNIPKETVASGKEYYGFEKIGSRYLTINVESIDPFIKRMKENHIRYKLVTLPNGHRVVLLHDPDGALLELASD
;
A
#
# COMPACT_ATOMS: atom_id res chain seq x y z
N MET A 1 -6.18 -54.12 22.96
CA MET A 1 -7.28 -53.51 22.17
C MET A 1 -7.57 -52.07 22.58
N LYS A 2 -7.79 -51.77 23.87
CA LYS A 2 -8.06 -50.39 24.36
C LYS A 2 -7.00 -49.35 23.95
N ASN A 3 -5.71 -49.70 24.03
CA ASN A 3 -4.62 -48.76 23.73
C ASN A 3 -4.52 -48.44 22.24
N VAL A 4 -4.80 -49.40 21.35
CA VAL A 4 -4.80 -49.20 19.89
C VAL A 4 -5.96 -48.29 19.47
N LEU A 5 -7.13 -48.44 20.12
CA LEU A 5 -8.29 -47.59 19.91
C LEU A 5 -8.01 -46.13 20.35
N LEU A 6 -7.33 -45.95 21.49
CA LEU A 6 -7.00 -44.63 22.02
C LEU A 6 -5.99 -43.89 21.14
N THR A 7 -4.96 -44.58 20.63
CA THR A 7 -3.99 -44.00 19.70
C THR A 7 -4.64 -43.62 18.37
N GLY A 8 -5.58 -44.46 17.87
CA GLY A 8 -6.34 -44.15 16.66
C GLY A 8 -7.19 -42.88 16.79
N ILE A 9 -7.87 -42.70 17.93
CA ILE A 9 -8.64 -41.49 18.22
C ILE A 9 -7.72 -40.25 18.27
N LEU A 10 -6.55 -40.37 18.93
CA LEU A 10 -5.61 -39.25 19.06
C LEU A 10 -5.09 -38.76 17.69
N ILE A 11 -4.78 -39.69 16.78
CA ILE A 11 -4.31 -39.38 15.42
C ILE A 11 -5.42 -38.71 14.60
N VAL A 12 -6.67 -39.17 14.72
CA VAL A 12 -7.81 -38.55 14.04
C VAL A 12 -8.11 -37.15 14.59
N SER A 13 -8.00 -36.93 15.90
CA SER A 13 -8.12 -35.59 16.50
C SER A 13 -6.99 -34.66 16.07
N LEU A 14 -5.75 -35.16 15.93
CA LEU A 14 -4.62 -34.36 15.46
C LEU A 14 -4.79 -33.96 13.99
N LEU A 15 -5.26 -34.89 13.15
CA LEU A 15 -5.57 -34.63 11.75
C LEU A 15 -6.72 -33.62 11.59
N THR A 16 -7.77 -33.70 12.40
CA THR A 16 -8.88 -32.72 12.35
C THR A 16 -8.48 -31.32 12.81
N ILE A 17 -7.47 -31.18 13.67
CA ILE A 17 -6.90 -29.87 14.02
C ILE A 17 -6.06 -29.31 12.87
N ILE A 18 -5.28 -30.16 12.19
CA ILE A 18 -4.45 -29.76 11.02
C ILE A 18 -5.32 -29.39 9.82
N PHE A 19 -6.42 -30.10 9.59
CA PHE A 19 -7.37 -29.84 8.48
C PHE A 19 -8.53 -28.90 8.84
N GLY A 20 -8.70 -28.56 10.13
CA GLY A 20 -9.89 -27.88 10.67
C GLY A 20 -9.93 -26.37 10.47
N PHE A 21 -8.82 -25.72 10.11
CA PHE A 21 -8.81 -24.30 9.74
C PHE A 21 -9.20 -24.12 8.27
N LYS A 22 -10.45 -24.42 7.93
CA LYS A 22 -11.03 -23.96 6.67
C LYS A 22 -11.22 -22.45 6.79
N ARG A 23 -10.22 -21.68 6.35
CA ARG A 23 -10.25 -20.21 6.30
C ARG A 23 -11.54 -19.79 5.57
N SER A 24 -12.40 -19.02 6.23
CA SER A 24 -13.59 -18.43 5.61
C SER A 24 -13.18 -17.73 4.33
N LYS A 25 -13.75 -18.14 3.18
CA LYS A 25 -13.46 -17.51 1.89
C LYS A 25 -14.14 -16.14 1.89
N SER A 26 -13.38 -15.10 2.21
CA SER A 26 -13.87 -13.72 2.14
C SER A 26 -14.40 -13.43 0.73
N MET A 27 -15.57 -12.78 0.62
CA MET A 27 -16.05 -12.28 -0.67
C MET A 27 -15.16 -11.15 -1.20
N VAL A 28 -14.50 -10.42 -0.30
CA VAL A 28 -13.53 -9.38 -0.62
C VAL A 28 -12.14 -10.02 -0.68
N HIS A 29 -11.54 -9.99 -1.87
CA HIS A 29 -10.23 -10.59 -2.11
C HIS A 29 -9.09 -9.58 -1.87
N THR A 30 -9.25 -8.34 -2.35
CA THR A 30 -8.30 -7.23 -2.15
C THR A 30 -9.06 -5.90 -2.00
N VAL A 31 -8.38 -4.91 -1.41
CA VAL A 31 -8.78 -3.51 -1.44
C VAL A 31 -7.69 -2.75 -2.18
N ASP A 32 -8.09 -1.95 -3.16
CA ASP A 32 -7.18 -1.24 -4.04
C ASP A 32 -7.33 0.27 -3.79
N ILE A 33 -6.23 0.98 -3.52
CA ILE A 33 -6.22 2.45 -3.40
C ILE A 33 -5.65 3.04 -4.69
N GLY A 34 -6.44 3.85 -5.41
CA GLY A 34 -5.99 4.57 -6.59
C GLY A 34 -5.41 5.94 -6.23
N VAL A 35 -4.18 6.21 -6.67
CA VAL A 35 -3.50 7.50 -6.55
C VAL A 35 -3.22 8.06 -7.92
N VAL A 36 -3.48 9.36 -8.10
CA VAL A 36 -3.17 10.06 -9.34
C VAL A 36 -1.82 10.76 -9.19
N VAL A 37 -0.88 10.47 -10.10
CA VAL A 37 0.50 10.97 -10.05
C VAL A 37 0.81 11.87 -11.23
N THR A 38 1.71 12.84 -11.05
CA THR A 38 2.17 13.71 -12.15
C THR A 38 3.25 13.04 -13.00
N ASP A 39 4.08 12.19 -12.39
CA ASP A 39 5.18 11.48 -13.03
C ASP A 39 5.16 9.99 -12.63
N LEU A 40 4.84 9.14 -13.61
CA LEU A 40 4.65 7.70 -13.39
C LEU A 40 5.97 6.98 -13.12
N GLU A 41 7.07 7.40 -13.75
CA GLU A 41 8.38 6.76 -13.59
C GLU A 41 8.97 7.08 -12.23
N LYS A 42 8.97 8.36 -11.83
CA LYS A 42 9.45 8.76 -10.50
C LYS A 42 8.62 8.14 -9.38
N SER A 43 7.32 8.05 -9.58
CA SER A 43 6.43 7.39 -8.62
C SER A 43 6.71 5.90 -8.55
N LEU A 44 6.83 5.22 -9.69
CA LEU A 44 7.17 3.79 -9.72
C LEU A 44 8.48 3.51 -8.99
N GLU A 45 9.53 4.28 -9.27
CA GLU A 45 10.82 4.18 -8.60
C GLU A 45 10.66 4.37 -7.09
N PHE A 46 9.94 5.39 -6.65
CA PHE A 46 9.67 5.63 -5.24
C PHE A 46 8.93 4.46 -4.57
N TYR A 47 7.77 4.04 -5.09
CA TYR A 47 6.94 3.03 -4.47
C TYR A 47 7.60 1.63 -4.48
N THR A 48 8.46 1.34 -5.46
CA THR A 48 9.21 0.08 -5.53
C THR A 48 10.50 0.14 -4.72
N HIS A 49 11.42 1.06 -5.01
CA HIS A 49 12.75 1.08 -4.43
C HIS A 49 12.76 1.65 -3.01
N ILE A 50 11.92 2.65 -2.72
CA ILE A 50 11.86 3.25 -1.37
C ILE A 50 10.91 2.47 -0.47
N LEU A 51 9.70 2.16 -0.93
CA LEU A 51 8.69 1.49 -0.10
C LEU A 51 8.67 -0.03 -0.22
N GLY A 52 9.39 -0.61 -1.18
CA GLY A 52 9.50 -2.07 -1.31
C GLY A 52 8.27 -2.75 -1.92
N MET A 53 7.39 -2.00 -2.61
CA MET A 53 6.26 -2.60 -3.32
C MET A 53 6.73 -3.35 -4.57
N GLU A 54 5.96 -4.36 -4.98
CA GLU A 54 6.21 -5.12 -6.20
C GLU A 54 5.24 -4.70 -7.31
N GLN A 55 5.76 -4.46 -8.52
CA GLN A 55 4.93 -4.26 -9.69
C GLN A 55 4.31 -5.58 -10.16
N THR A 56 2.99 -5.57 -10.38
CA THR A 56 2.22 -6.78 -10.72
C THR A 56 1.48 -6.70 -12.05
N GLY A 57 1.33 -5.49 -12.60
CA GLY A 57 0.63 -5.29 -13.86
C GLY A 57 0.79 -3.87 -14.38
N THR A 58 0.54 -3.72 -15.67
CA THR A 58 0.38 -2.42 -16.33
C THR A 58 -0.84 -2.47 -17.21
N TRP A 59 -1.58 -1.37 -17.28
CA TRP A 59 -2.75 -1.26 -18.15
C TRP A 59 -2.93 0.18 -18.64
N ARG A 60 -3.55 0.33 -19.80
CA ARG A 60 -3.90 1.62 -20.39
C ARG A 60 -5.37 1.63 -20.77
N SER A 61 -6.07 2.67 -20.33
CA SER A 61 -7.43 2.98 -20.80
C SER A 61 -7.37 4.02 -21.91
N SER A 62 -8.01 3.73 -23.05
CA SER A 62 -8.08 4.66 -24.19
C SER A 62 -9.14 5.75 -23.97
N ARG A 63 -9.14 6.78 -24.84
CA ARG A 63 -10.15 7.84 -24.82
C ARG A 63 -11.53 7.30 -25.17
N GLU A 64 -11.59 6.37 -26.13
CA GLU A 64 -12.83 5.71 -26.56
C GLU A 64 -13.43 4.93 -25.39
N MET A 65 -12.61 4.15 -24.66
CA MET A 65 -13.05 3.42 -23.47
C MET A 65 -13.51 4.37 -22.37
N SER A 66 -12.73 5.42 -22.09
CA SER A 66 -13.04 6.36 -21.02
C SER A 66 -14.31 7.17 -21.31
N THR A 67 -14.54 7.54 -22.57
CA THR A 67 -15.76 8.21 -23.03
C THR A 67 -16.96 7.26 -22.99
N LYS A 68 -16.78 6.01 -23.46
CA LYS A 68 -17.85 5.01 -23.50
C LYS A 68 -18.41 4.71 -22.10
N TYR A 69 -17.56 4.70 -21.08
CA TYR A 69 -17.95 4.38 -19.71
C TYR A 69 -18.09 5.59 -18.79
N ASP A 70 -18.00 6.81 -19.33
CA ASP A 70 -18.10 8.08 -18.59
C ASP A 70 -17.16 8.16 -17.36
N VAL A 71 -15.90 7.76 -17.57
CA VAL A 71 -14.84 7.80 -16.55
C VAL A 71 -13.74 8.76 -16.94
N ASN A 72 -13.04 9.30 -15.95
CA ASN A 72 -11.88 10.18 -16.14
C ASN A 72 -12.10 11.34 -17.12
N SER A 73 -13.34 11.86 -17.19
CA SER A 73 -13.73 12.90 -18.15
C SER A 73 -13.39 12.57 -19.62
N GLY A 74 -13.45 11.29 -20.00
CA GLY A 74 -13.16 10.81 -21.37
C GLY A 74 -11.67 10.80 -21.75
N LYS A 75 -10.76 11.11 -20.82
CA LYS A 75 -9.32 11.18 -21.07
C LYS A 75 -8.68 9.80 -20.94
N ALA A 76 -7.68 9.52 -21.77
CA ALA A 76 -6.85 8.33 -21.62
C ALA A 76 -5.98 8.43 -20.36
N PHE A 77 -5.64 7.26 -19.80
CA PHE A 77 -4.79 7.16 -18.63
C PHE A 77 -4.08 5.80 -18.56
N ASP A 78 -2.92 5.80 -17.91
CA ASP A 78 -2.11 4.61 -17.64
C ASP A 78 -2.22 4.24 -16.16
N ILE A 79 -2.23 2.93 -15.88
CA ILE A 79 -2.24 2.36 -14.54
C ILE A 79 -1.03 1.43 -14.39
N ILE A 80 -0.33 1.55 -13.26
CA ILE A 80 0.59 0.54 -12.78
C ILE A 80 0.05 -0.03 -11.48
N ASP A 81 -0.15 -1.36 -11.45
CA ASP A 81 -0.62 -2.08 -10.28
C ASP A 81 0.58 -2.50 -9.42
N LEU A 82 0.64 -1.96 -8.20
CA LEU A 82 1.62 -2.35 -7.20
C LEU A 82 0.96 -3.17 -6.09
N LYS A 83 1.71 -4.10 -5.50
CA LYS A 83 1.30 -4.82 -4.30
C LYS A 83 2.33 -4.65 -3.19
N LEU A 84 1.83 -4.70 -1.96
CA LEU A 84 2.63 -4.94 -0.76
C LEU A 84 2.07 -6.19 -0.07
N ASP A 85 2.94 -7.16 0.22
CA ASP A 85 2.57 -8.34 1.01
C ASP A 85 2.61 -7.98 2.50
N CYS A 86 1.54 -8.29 3.22
CA CYS A 86 1.33 -7.91 4.61
C CYS A 86 0.83 -9.13 5.39
N ASP A 87 1.74 -9.98 5.89
CA ASP A 87 1.47 -11.13 6.77
C ASP A 87 0.15 -11.88 6.47
N GLY A 88 -0.04 -12.25 5.19
CA GLY A 88 -1.21 -13.00 4.72
C GLY A 88 -2.40 -12.17 4.24
N TYR A 89 -2.23 -10.84 4.09
CA TYR A 89 -3.09 -9.89 3.39
C TYR A 89 -2.30 -9.17 2.29
N ILE A 90 -2.95 -8.76 1.21
CA ILE A 90 -2.32 -8.01 0.13
C ILE A 90 -2.99 -6.62 0.05
N LEU A 91 -2.23 -5.56 0.32
CA LEU A 91 -2.64 -4.21 -0.06
C LEU A 91 -2.22 -3.98 -1.50
N LYS A 92 -3.18 -3.65 -2.37
CA LYS A 92 -2.89 -3.22 -3.73
C LYS A 92 -2.97 -1.71 -3.81
N TYR A 93 -1.94 -1.11 -4.39
CA TYR A 93 -1.81 0.33 -4.56
C TYR A 93 -1.67 0.63 -6.04
N LYS A 94 -2.59 1.43 -6.58
CA LYS A 94 -2.68 1.71 -8.02
C LYS A 94 -2.22 3.12 -8.30
N LEU A 95 -1.20 3.25 -9.12
CA LEU A 95 -0.74 4.54 -9.62
C LEU A 95 -1.42 4.83 -10.95
N ASN A 96 -2.09 5.98 -11.05
CA ASN A 96 -2.85 6.40 -12.21
C ASN A 96 -2.23 7.69 -12.75
N LYS A 97 -1.99 7.78 -14.05
CA LYS A 97 -1.58 9.02 -14.71
C LYS A 97 -2.61 9.41 -15.74
N THR A 98 -3.28 10.55 -15.53
CA THR A 98 -4.28 11.09 -16.47
C THR A 98 -3.64 12.05 -17.46
N GLU A 99 -3.99 11.94 -18.75
CA GLU A 99 -3.50 12.87 -19.78
C GLU A 99 -4.05 14.30 -19.62
N GLY A 100 -3.24 15.29 -19.96
CA GLY A 100 -3.61 16.71 -19.95
C GLY A 100 -3.46 17.38 -18.58
N ASN A 101 -3.83 18.67 -18.50
CA ASN A 101 -3.73 19.42 -17.25
C ASN A 101 -4.73 18.89 -16.22
N ILE A 102 -4.22 18.41 -15.10
CA ILE A 102 -4.98 18.14 -13.89
C ILE A 102 -4.91 19.43 -13.06
N PRO A 103 -6.03 19.97 -12.54
CA PRO A 103 -5.97 21.06 -11.60
C PRO A 103 -5.06 20.63 -10.44
N LYS A 104 -3.93 21.31 -10.25
CA LYS A 104 -3.15 21.14 -9.02
C LYS A 104 -4.07 21.56 -7.89
N GLU A 105 -4.55 20.63 -7.08
CA GLU A 105 -4.93 21.02 -5.72
C GLU A 105 -3.68 21.64 -5.12
N THR A 106 -3.79 22.93 -4.86
CA THR A 106 -2.69 23.70 -4.31
C THR A 106 -2.42 23.11 -2.93
N VAL A 107 -1.24 22.53 -2.75
CA VAL A 107 -0.61 22.47 -1.43
C VAL A 107 -0.50 23.92 -0.99
N ALA A 108 -1.54 24.42 -0.30
CA ALA A 108 -1.59 25.79 0.15
C ALA A 108 -0.36 26.04 1.02
N SER A 109 0.50 26.93 0.55
CA SER A 109 1.83 27.27 1.06
C SER A 109 2.91 26.21 0.83
N GLY A 110 4.06 26.64 0.28
CA GLY A 110 5.28 25.83 0.11
C GLY A 110 5.97 25.45 1.43
N LYS A 111 5.20 25.19 2.49
CA LYS A 111 5.64 24.54 3.71
C LYS A 111 5.30 23.04 3.60
N GLU A 112 6.27 22.18 3.87
CA GLU A 112 6.03 20.75 4.07
C GLU A 112 5.21 20.59 5.37
N TYR A 113 3.98 20.06 5.28
CA TYR A 113 3.12 19.79 6.44
C TYR A 113 3.10 18.29 6.74
N TYR A 114 3.41 17.93 7.99
CA TYR A 114 3.31 16.56 8.50
C TYR A 114 2.11 16.40 9.47
N GLY A 115 1.08 17.22 9.32
CA GLY A 115 -0.06 17.33 10.26
C GLY A 115 -1.42 17.05 9.63
N PHE A 116 -2.43 16.79 10.46
CA PHE A 116 -3.76 16.31 10.04
C PHE A 116 -4.76 17.40 9.57
N GLU A 117 -4.30 18.63 9.37
CA GLU A 117 -5.13 19.86 9.37
C GLU A 117 -5.93 20.17 8.09
N LYS A 118 -6.43 19.17 7.34
CA LYS A 118 -7.38 19.40 6.21
C LYS A 118 -8.52 18.34 6.22
N ILE A 119 -9.48 18.42 5.29
CA ILE A 119 -10.59 17.46 5.13
C ILE A 119 -10.34 16.53 3.92
N GLY A 120 -10.55 15.20 4.06
CA GLY A 120 -10.26 14.16 3.03
C GLY A 120 -9.29 13.07 3.52
N SER A 121 -8.86 12.12 2.66
CA SER A 121 -7.82 11.13 3.01
C SER A 121 -6.52 11.84 3.44
N ARG A 122 -6.01 11.50 4.63
CA ARG A 122 -4.94 12.28 5.31
C ARG A 122 -3.54 11.70 5.10
N TYR A 123 -3.42 10.38 5.28
CA TYR A 123 -2.17 9.64 5.21
C TYR A 123 -2.47 8.15 5.00
N LEU A 124 -1.52 7.44 4.42
CA LEU A 124 -1.49 5.98 4.38
C LEU A 124 -0.43 5.50 5.37
N THR A 125 -0.83 4.69 6.35
CA THR A 125 0.10 4.03 7.26
C THR A 125 0.39 2.60 6.80
N ILE A 126 1.67 2.26 6.76
CA ILE A 126 2.18 0.91 6.56
C ILE A 126 2.88 0.48 7.85
N ASN A 127 2.30 -0.49 8.55
CA ASN A 127 2.92 -1.08 9.74
C ASN A 127 4.00 -2.09 9.29
N VAL A 128 5.19 -1.98 9.86
CA VAL A 128 6.36 -2.79 9.50
C VAL A 128 7.06 -3.26 10.77
N GLU A 129 7.71 -4.43 10.72
CA GLU A 129 8.48 -4.93 11.86
C GLU A 129 9.63 -4.00 12.26
N SER A 130 10.25 -3.32 11.29
CA SER A 130 11.33 -2.37 11.53
C SER A 130 11.36 -1.30 10.45
N ILE A 131 11.48 -0.04 10.88
CA ILE A 131 11.65 1.12 9.99
C ILE A 131 13.10 1.32 9.52
N ASP A 132 14.08 0.64 10.12
CA ASP A 132 15.50 0.91 9.85
C ASP A 132 15.95 0.59 8.41
N PRO A 133 15.49 -0.52 7.78
CA PRO A 133 15.76 -0.78 6.37
C PRO A 133 15.21 0.31 5.45
N PHE A 134 14.04 0.87 5.78
CA PHE A 134 13.41 1.93 5.00
C PHE A 134 14.17 3.25 5.16
N ILE A 135 14.56 3.61 6.39
CA ILE A 135 15.42 4.79 6.65
C ILE A 135 16.74 4.69 5.89
N LYS A 136 17.34 3.51 5.83
CA LYS A 136 18.58 3.29 5.06
C LYS A 136 18.37 3.63 3.59
N ARG A 137 17.34 3.05 2.94
CA ARG A 137 17.00 3.35 1.54
C ARG A 137 16.69 4.83 1.32
N MET A 138 15.97 5.47 2.24
CA MET A 138 15.69 6.91 2.16
C MET A 138 16.95 7.76 2.20
N LYS A 139 17.91 7.45 3.08
CA LYS A 139 19.20 8.15 3.15
C LYS A 139 20.01 7.98 1.87
N GLU A 140 20.12 6.74 1.39
CA GLU A 140 20.85 6.39 0.16
C GLU A 140 20.29 7.13 -1.07
N ASN A 141 18.97 7.32 -1.12
CA ASN A 141 18.27 7.98 -2.23
C ASN A 141 17.90 9.45 -1.94
N HIS A 142 18.42 10.02 -0.85
CA HIS A 142 18.26 11.43 -0.48
C HIS A 142 16.79 11.88 -0.33
N ILE A 143 15.93 10.94 0.10
CA ILE A 143 14.53 11.18 0.40
C ILE A 143 14.42 11.88 1.77
N ARG A 144 13.66 12.97 1.80
CA ARG A 144 13.36 13.69 3.06
C ARG A 144 12.31 12.91 3.86
N TYR A 145 12.56 12.79 5.16
CA TYR A 145 11.63 12.16 6.10
C TYR A 145 11.76 12.79 7.49
N LYS A 146 10.75 12.56 8.32
CA LYS A 146 10.75 12.90 9.75
C LYS A 146 10.59 11.63 10.57
N LEU A 147 11.54 11.36 11.46
CA LEU A 147 11.44 10.29 12.45
C LEU A 147 10.85 10.84 13.75
N VAL A 148 9.82 10.15 14.26
CA VAL A 148 9.15 10.43 15.52
C VAL A 148 9.20 9.17 16.38
N THR A 149 9.54 9.32 17.66
CA THR A 149 9.38 8.27 18.66
C THR A 149 8.24 8.65 19.58
N LEU A 150 7.20 7.82 19.63
CA LEU A 150 6.03 8.01 20.46
C LEU A 150 6.33 7.65 21.93
N PRO A 151 5.53 8.14 22.91
CA PRO A 151 5.76 7.87 24.33
C PRO A 151 5.79 6.38 24.73
N ASN A 152 5.16 5.52 23.94
CA ASN A 152 5.15 4.06 24.11
C ASN A 152 6.38 3.37 23.50
N GLY A 153 7.34 4.12 22.94
CA GLY A 153 8.53 3.58 22.28
C GLY A 153 8.38 3.32 20.79
N HIS A 154 7.14 3.32 20.26
CA HIS A 154 6.89 3.05 18.84
C HIS A 154 7.55 4.13 17.98
N ARG A 155 8.12 3.73 16.85
CA ARG A 155 8.82 4.62 15.94
C ARG A 155 8.03 4.80 14.67
N VAL A 156 7.86 6.06 14.28
CA VAL A 156 7.07 6.46 13.11
C VAL A 156 7.93 7.30 12.18
N VAL A 157 7.98 6.92 10.91
CA VAL A 157 8.60 7.70 9.84
C VAL A 157 7.50 8.34 9.00
N LEU A 158 7.53 9.66 8.91
CA LEU A 158 6.65 10.43 8.06
C LEU A 158 7.43 10.92 6.84
N LEU A 159 6.88 10.70 5.65
CA LEU A 159 7.49 11.12 4.39
C LEU A 159 6.43 11.49 3.36
N HIS A 160 6.84 12.18 2.30
CA HIS A 160 5.96 12.47 1.17
C HIS A 160 6.37 11.63 -0.04
N ASP A 161 5.38 11.20 -0.82
CA ASP A 161 5.63 10.69 -2.16
C ASP A 161 6.02 11.83 -3.13
N PRO A 162 6.39 11.52 -4.39
CA PRO A 162 6.82 12.53 -5.36
C PRO A 162 5.79 13.63 -5.67
N ASP A 163 4.50 13.37 -5.42
CA ASP A 163 3.39 14.29 -5.66
C ASP A 163 2.91 15.01 -4.38
N GLY A 164 3.54 14.73 -3.24
CA GLY A 164 3.26 15.38 -1.96
C GLY A 164 2.19 14.70 -1.11
N ALA A 165 1.81 13.46 -1.41
CA ALA A 165 0.95 12.67 -0.55
C ALA A 165 1.71 12.25 0.71
N LEU A 166 1.12 12.46 1.90
CA LEU A 166 1.73 12.09 3.17
C LEU A 166 1.62 10.58 3.41
N LEU A 167 2.74 9.95 3.70
CA LEU A 167 2.88 8.53 4.01
C LEU A 167 3.49 8.35 5.40
N GLU A 168 3.11 7.26 6.04
CA GLU A 168 3.56 6.87 7.37
C GLU A 168 4.08 5.42 7.37
N LEU A 169 5.28 5.20 7.89
CA LEU A 169 5.79 3.88 8.24
C LEU A 169 5.88 3.79 9.76
N ALA A 170 5.20 2.82 10.36
CA ALA A 170 5.19 2.64 11.81
C ALA A 170 5.75 1.27 12.18
N SER A 171 6.62 1.23 13.18
CA SER A 171 7.06 -0.01 13.83
C SER A 171 6.84 0.09 15.34
N ASP A 172 6.41 -1.02 15.92
CA ASP A 172 6.24 -1.18 17.37
C ASP A 172 7.59 -1.27 18.10
#